data_AF-A0A7S2QI50-F1
#
_entry.id   AF-A0A7S2QI50-F1
#
_cell.length_a   1.000
_cell.length_b   1.000
_cell.length_c   1.000
_cell.angle_alpha   90.00
_cell.angle_beta   90.00
_cell.angle_gamma   90.00
#
_symmetry.space_group_name_H-M   'P 1'
#
loop_
_entity.id
_entity.type
_entity.pdbx_description
1 polymer ?
#
loop_
_entity_poly.entity_id
_entity_poly.type
_entity_poly.pdbx_seq_one_letter_code
_entity_poly.pdbx_strand_id
1 'polypeptide(L)'
;ATFSRRPPALDLAAKELAYLLRSTDAAKVSHEEIATVRMYAAAALGTIGGEQATLALIRALGQEEGQAGRDQDDWVRAGAASSLGKIASVRATLALITALGQGEGQPGQDQHPYIRMVAARSLGLIGDGRATIALIRALGQEAGHAGRDESPQVRGAAAQALGLIGGAQAARALIRASGRCGQAVRDES
;
A
#
# COMPACT_ATOMS: atom_id res chain seq x y z
N ALA A 1 34.13 8.91 -4.03
CA ALA A 1 32.93 8.89 -3.16
C ALA A 1 32.07 10.12 -3.45
N THR A 2 31.23 10.07 -4.48
CA THR A 2 30.27 11.14 -4.80
C THR A 2 29.02 10.91 -3.96
N PHE A 3 28.98 11.49 -2.76
CA PHE A 3 27.71 11.75 -2.09
C PHE A 3 26.91 12.64 -3.04
N SER A 4 25.99 12.04 -3.79
CA SER A 4 24.95 12.75 -4.52
C SER A 4 24.08 13.46 -3.48
N ARG A 5 24.57 14.60 -2.97
CA ARG A 5 23.83 15.45 -2.06
C ARG A 5 22.65 15.96 -2.86
N ARG A 6 21.49 15.47 -2.47
CA ARG A 6 20.22 15.99 -2.94
C ARG A 6 20.23 17.51 -2.85
N PRO A 7 19.79 18.23 -3.89
CA PRO A 7 19.75 19.68 -3.82
C PRO A 7 18.83 20.10 -2.66
N PRO A 8 19.26 21.07 -1.81
CA PRO A 8 18.49 21.49 -0.64
C PRO A 8 17.09 22.01 -0.99
N ALA A 9 16.89 22.48 -2.23
CA ALA A 9 15.59 22.86 -2.76
C ALA A 9 14.59 21.68 -2.82
N LEU A 10 15.05 20.45 -3.12
CA LEU A 10 14.17 19.27 -3.14
C LEU A 10 13.77 18.82 -1.73
N ASP A 11 14.67 18.97 -0.74
CA ASP A 11 14.35 18.66 0.65
C ASP A 11 13.40 19.71 1.25
N LEU A 12 13.52 20.97 0.86
CA LEU A 12 12.58 22.03 1.23
C LEU A 12 11.20 21.78 0.59
N ALA A 13 11.15 21.48 -0.71
CA ALA A 13 9.91 21.13 -1.40
C ALA A 13 9.23 19.91 -0.77
N ALA A 14 9.99 18.87 -0.40
CA ALA A 14 9.46 17.71 0.30
C ALA A 14 8.88 18.06 1.69
N LYS A 15 9.48 19.02 2.41
CA LYS A 15 8.94 19.49 3.69
C LYS A 15 7.62 20.23 3.53
N GLU A 16 7.52 21.13 2.55
CA GLU A 16 6.29 21.87 2.27
C GLU A 16 5.15 20.93 1.85
N LEU A 17 5.43 19.98 0.95
CA LEU A 17 4.45 18.98 0.54
C LEU A 17 4.06 18.06 1.71
N ALA A 18 5.00 17.72 2.60
CA ALA A 18 4.71 16.96 3.80
C ALA A 18 3.87 17.76 4.82
N TYR A 19 3.97 19.09 4.81
CA TYR A 19 3.09 19.97 5.59
C TYR A 19 1.68 19.96 4.99
N LEU A 20 1.54 20.12 3.66
CA LEU A 20 0.24 20.04 2.97
C LEU A 20 -0.46 18.70 3.17
N LEU A 21 0.30 17.59 3.29
CA LEU A 21 -0.27 16.28 3.63
C LEU A 21 -0.90 16.23 5.02
N ARG A 22 -0.41 17.04 5.97
CA ARG A 22 -0.84 17.10 7.37
C ARG A 22 -1.80 18.25 7.67
N SER A 23 -1.80 19.31 6.87
CA SER A 23 -2.60 20.50 7.15
C SER A 23 -4.09 20.16 7.01
N THR A 24 -4.80 20.25 8.13
CA THR A 24 -6.26 20.18 8.20
C THR A 24 -6.88 21.58 8.27
N ASP A 25 -6.13 22.64 7.94
CA ASP A 25 -6.51 24.05 8.12
C ASP A 25 -7.68 24.43 7.20
N ALA A 26 -8.87 23.98 7.60
CA ALA A 26 -10.15 24.17 6.97
C ALA A 26 -11.01 25.06 7.87
N ALA A 27 -10.56 26.28 8.14
CA ALA A 27 -11.48 27.31 8.59
C ALA A 27 -12.31 27.87 7.42
N LYS A 28 -11.93 27.62 6.15
CA LYS A 28 -12.58 28.21 4.95
C LYS A 28 -12.54 27.41 3.63
N VAL A 29 -11.97 26.20 3.58
CA VAL A 29 -11.79 25.45 2.31
C VAL A 29 -12.66 24.19 2.34
N SER A 30 -13.27 23.83 1.21
CA SER A 30 -14.13 22.65 1.13
C SER A 30 -13.32 21.36 1.35
N HIS A 31 -13.92 20.36 1.99
CA HIS A 31 -13.25 19.09 2.28
C HIS A 31 -12.72 18.37 1.02
N GLU A 32 -13.37 18.56 -0.13
CA GLU A 32 -12.97 17.96 -1.42
C GLU A 32 -11.71 18.60 -2.02
N GLU A 33 -11.57 19.92 -1.91
CA GLU A 33 -10.36 20.64 -2.35
C GLU A 33 -9.14 20.22 -1.52
N ILE A 34 -9.33 19.99 -0.22
CA ILE A 34 -8.27 19.54 0.69
C ILE A 34 -7.80 18.13 0.33
N ALA A 35 -8.72 17.21 0.06
CA ALA A 35 -8.39 15.83 -0.36
C ALA A 35 -7.59 15.83 -1.68
N THR A 36 -7.99 16.67 -2.63
CA THR A 36 -7.31 16.83 -3.92
C THR A 36 -5.89 17.34 -3.75
N VAL A 37 -5.69 18.38 -2.95
CA VAL A 37 -4.35 18.94 -2.65
C VAL A 37 -3.45 17.91 -1.98
N ARG A 38 -4.00 17.15 -1.01
CA ARG A 38 -3.26 16.07 -0.32
C ARG A 38 -2.86 14.95 -1.28
N MET A 39 -3.74 14.57 -2.21
CA MET A 39 -3.42 13.58 -3.24
C MET A 39 -2.27 14.05 -4.14
N TYR A 40 -2.33 15.28 -4.65
CA TYR A 40 -1.24 15.84 -5.45
C TYR A 40 0.07 15.95 -4.67
N ALA A 41 0.00 16.32 -3.38
CA ALA A 41 1.16 16.36 -2.52
C ALA A 41 1.78 14.97 -2.32
N ALA A 42 0.96 13.93 -2.10
CA ALA A 42 1.44 12.55 -2.04
C ALA A 42 2.13 12.12 -3.35
N ALA A 43 1.50 12.40 -4.49
CA ALA A 43 2.06 12.07 -5.80
C ALA A 43 3.40 12.77 -6.05
N ALA A 44 3.49 14.07 -5.73
CA ALA A 44 4.71 14.85 -5.84
C ALA A 44 5.82 14.36 -4.89
N LEU A 45 5.47 13.92 -3.68
CA LEU A 45 6.42 13.29 -2.78
C LEU A 45 6.92 11.94 -3.30
N GLY A 46 6.07 11.19 -4.01
CA GLY A 46 6.47 9.97 -4.71
C GLY A 46 7.50 10.22 -5.82
N THR A 47 7.34 11.32 -6.57
CA THR A 47 8.27 11.68 -7.66
C THR A 47 9.55 12.31 -7.14
N ILE A 48 9.47 13.15 -6.09
CA ILE A 48 10.66 13.68 -5.43
C ILE A 48 11.42 12.53 -4.79
N GLY A 49 10.74 11.65 -4.06
CA GLY A 49 11.29 10.49 -3.36
C GLY A 49 12.15 10.83 -2.14
N GLY A 50 12.98 9.88 -1.71
CA GLY A 50 13.98 10.03 -0.63
C GLY A 50 13.40 10.04 0.78
N GLU A 51 14.24 10.23 1.79
CA GLU A 51 13.90 9.83 3.17
C GLU A 51 12.72 10.62 3.74
N GLN A 52 12.73 11.95 3.63
CA GLN A 52 11.65 12.79 4.16
C GLN A 52 10.32 12.53 3.46
N ALA A 53 10.33 12.36 2.13
CA ALA A 53 9.13 12.03 1.38
C ALA A 53 8.60 10.64 1.73
N THR A 54 9.50 9.66 1.88
CA THR A 54 9.14 8.31 2.31
C THR A 54 8.45 8.35 3.68
N LEU A 55 9.02 9.08 4.65
CA LEU A 55 8.44 9.24 5.99
C LEU A 55 7.06 9.91 5.95
N ALA A 56 6.90 10.96 5.16
CA ALA A 56 5.63 11.66 5.01
C ALA A 56 4.55 10.75 4.40
N LEU A 57 4.90 9.98 3.37
CA LEU A 57 3.99 9.04 2.73
C LEU A 57 3.64 7.84 3.64
N ILE A 58 4.58 7.33 4.44
CA ILE A 58 4.30 6.28 5.43
C ILE A 58 3.28 6.78 6.45
N ARG A 59 3.44 8.02 6.94
CA ARG A 59 2.47 8.64 7.84
C ARG A 59 1.11 8.78 7.15
N ALA A 60 1.06 9.24 5.89
CA ALA A 60 -0.19 9.36 5.14
C ALA A 60 -0.88 8.00 4.90
N LEU A 61 -0.11 6.92 4.75
CA LEU A 61 -0.63 5.56 4.61
C LEU A 61 -1.22 5.01 5.92
N GLY A 62 -0.56 5.31 7.04
CA GLY A 62 -0.84 4.74 8.36
C GLY A 62 -1.55 5.65 9.35
N GLN A 63 -2.28 6.70 8.91
CA GLN A 63 -3.03 7.58 9.82
C GLN A 63 -4.05 6.76 10.66
N GLU A 64 -3.63 6.35 11.86
CA GLU A 64 -4.41 6.32 13.09
C GLU A 64 -4.27 7.70 13.74
N GLU A 65 -5.31 8.51 13.70
CA GLU A 65 -5.64 9.41 14.80
C GLU A 65 -7.07 9.88 14.58
N GLY A 66 -7.93 9.56 15.55
CA GLY A 66 -9.38 9.65 15.41
C GLY A 66 -9.84 11.03 14.96
N GLN A 67 -10.43 11.10 13.76
CA GLN A 67 -11.46 12.06 13.41
C GLN A 67 -12.18 11.64 12.12
N ALA A 68 -13.45 11.99 12.06
CA ALA A 68 -14.42 11.52 11.09
C ALA A 68 -14.11 12.05 9.68
N GLY A 69 -13.65 11.18 8.79
CA GLY A 69 -13.39 11.51 7.37
C GLY A 69 -13.01 10.31 6.50
N ARG A 70 -13.43 9.09 6.91
CA ARG A 70 -12.89 7.80 6.41
C ARG A 70 -12.89 7.65 4.89
N ASP A 71 -13.89 8.16 4.19
CA ASP A 71 -14.07 7.87 2.76
C ASP A 71 -13.23 8.77 1.84
N GLN A 72 -12.96 10.03 2.23
CA GLN A 72 -12.13 10.94 1.43
C GLN A 72 -10.62 10.75 1.68
N ASP A 73 -10.25 10.14 2.81
CA ASP A 73 -8.87 9.80 3.13
C ASP A 73 -8.36 8.55 2.37
N ASP A 74 -9.26 7.68 1.89
CA ASP A 74 -8.85 6.43 1.23
C ASP A 74 -8.14 6.65 -0.11
N TRP A 75 -8.53 7.68 -0.86
CA TRP A 75 -7.84 8.10 -2.09
C TRP A 75 -6.44 8.61 -1.80
N VAL A 76 -6.28 9.40 -0.73
CA VAL A 76 -4.97 9.92 -0.30
C VAL A 76 -4.07 8.76 0.16
N ARG A 77 -4.61 7.80 0.89
CA ARG A 77 -3.88 6.60 1.35
C ARG A 77 -3.47 5.69 0.20
N ALA A 78 -4.36 5.48 -0.77
CA ALA A 78 -4.03 4.74 -1.99
C ALA A 78 -2.97 5.47 -2.83
N GLY A 79 -3.08 6.80 -2.96
CA GLY A 79 -2.06 7.64 -3.58
C GLY A 79 -0.70 7.54 -2.87
N ALA A 80 -0.70 7.49 -1.54
CA ALA A 80 0.49 7.28 -0.74
C ALA A 80 1.10 5.89 -0.95
N ALA A 81 0.28 4.83 -0.97
CA ALA A 81 0.74 3.46 -1.26
C ALA A 81 1.35 3.33 -2.67
N SER A 82 0.72 3.96 -3.68
CA SER A 82 1.25 4.01 -5.05
C SER A 82 2.59 4.76 -5.10
N SER A 83 2.67 5.90 -4.42
CA SER A 83 3.88 6.73 -4.36
C SER A 83 5.03 6.03 -3.63
N LEU A 84 4.76 5.30 -2.55
CA LEU A 84 5.73 4.43 -1.87
C LEU A 84 6.23 3.32 -2.79
N GLY A 85 5.34 2.75 -3.62
CA GLY A 85 5.69 1.80 -4.67
C GLY A 85 6.74 2.35 -5.63
N LYS A 86 6.57 3.60 -6.08
CA LYS A 86 7.52 4.29 -6.97
C LYS A 86 8.86 4.59 -6.29
N ILE A 87 8.85 4.90 -5.00
CA ILE A 87 10.09 5.16 -4.24
C ILE A 87 10.94 3.90 -4.11
N ALA A 88 10.30 2.72 -3.99
CA ALA A 88 10.95 1.41 -3.94
C ALA A 88 12.08 1.29 -2.90
N SER A 89 11.97 2.02 -1.79
CA SER A 89 12.93 1.90 -0.68
C SER A 89 12.57 0.73 0.22
N VAL A 90 13.55 0.21 0.96
CA VAL A 90 13.32 -0.79 2.01
C VAL A 90 12.21 -0.36 2.98
N ARG A 91 12.22 0.92 3.37
CA ARG A 91 11.24 1.47 4.31
C ARG A 91 9.84 1.55 3.69
N ALA A 92 9.75 1.92 2.41
CA ALA A 92 8.50 1.90 1.66
C ALA A 92 7.94 0.48 1.54
N THR A 93 8.80 -0.50 1.26
CA THR A 93 8.44 -1.92 1.17
C THR A 93 7.82 -2.42 2.47
N LEU A 94 8.45 -2.13 3.62
CA LEU A 94 7.92 -2.54 4.92
C LEU A 94 6.57 -1.89 5.22
N ALA A 95 6.41 -0.60 4.92
CA ALA A 95 5.14 0.10 5.11
C ALA A 95 4.01 -0.46 4.22
N LEU A 96 4.33 -0.83 2.97
CA LEU A 96 3.39 -1.46 2.06
C LEU A 96 3.02 -2.89 2.49
N ILE A 97 3.98 -3.66 3.03
CA ILE A 97 3.72 -4.97 3.65
C ILE A 97 2.73 -4.81 4.80
N THR A 98 2.94 -3.81 5.65
CA THR A 98 2.01 -3.48 6.74
C THR A 98 0.64 -3.13 6.17
N ALA A 99 0.53 -2.25 5.17
CA ALA A 99 -0.76 -1.88 4.57
C ALA A 99 -1.44 -2.98 3.74
N LEU A 100 -0.73 -4.07 3.43
CA LEU A 100 -1.33 -5.27 2.85
C LEU A 100 -1.93 -6.17 3.95
N GLY A 101 -1.31 -6.16 5.14
CA GLY A 101 -1.47 -7.18 6.17
C GLY A 101 -1.96 -6.72 7.56
N GLN A 102 -2.37 -5.47 7.77
CA GLN A 102 -3.13 -5.08 8.98
C GLN A 102 -4.49 -5.81 8.95
N GLY A 103 -4.84 -6.78 9.81
CA GLY A 103 -4.08 -7.45 10.87
C GLY A 103 -4.74 -8.79 11.26
N GLU A 104 -3.91 -9.79 11.54
CA GLU A 104 -4.25 -10.83 12.52
C GLU A 104 -4.43 -10.12 13.87
N GLY A 105 -5.67 -10.00 14.37
CA GLY A 105 -5.93 -9.68 15.78
C GLY A 105 -6.31 -8.24 16.16
N GLN A 106 -6.42 -7.27 15.26
CA GLN A 106 -7.02 -5.97 15.58
C GLN A 106 -8.44 -5.85 14.97
N PRO A 107 -9.51 -6.18 15.73
CA PRO A 107 -10.88 -5.99 15.28
C PRO A 107 -11.17 -4.48 15.22
N GLY A 108 -11.42 -3.95 14.01
CA GLY A 108 -11.89 -2.57 13.83
C GLY A 108 -11.11 -1.70 12.86
N GLN A 109 -10.03 -2.19 12.24
CA GLN A 109 -9.34 -1.49 11.16
C GLN A 109 -9.50 -2.22 9.82
N ASP A 110 -10.73 -2.22 9.30
CA ASP A 110 -10.97 -2.64 7.92
C ASP A 110 -10.32 -1.60 6.99
N GLN A 111 -9.10 -1.87 6.55
CA GLN A 111 -8.50 -1.12 5.45
C GLN A 111 -9.31 -1.39 4.18
N HIS A 112 -9.73 -0.32 3.52
CA HIS A 112 -10.51 -0.39 2.29
C HIS A 112 -9.82 -1.32 1.27
N PRO A 113 -10.54 -2.29 0.65
CA PRO A 113 -9.94 -3.29 -0.25
C PRO A 113 -9.09 -2.68 -1.38
N TYR A 114 -9.45 -1.48 -1.83
CA TYR A 114 -8.69 -0.72 -2.81
C TYR A 114 -7.26 -0.41 -2.36
N ILE A 115 -7.05 0.00 -1.10
CA ILE A 115 -5.72 0.33 -0.56
C ILE A 115 -4.85 -0.92 -0.50
N ARG A 116 -5.43 -2.06 -0.06
CA ARG A 116 -4.75 -3.36 -0.03
C ARG A 116 -4.35 -3.82 -1.43
N MET A 117 -5.23 -3.66 -2.41
CA MET A 117 -4.95 -3.95 -3.82
C MET A 117 -3.80 -3.10 -4.35
N VAL A 118 -3.82 -1.78 -4.10
CA VAL A 118 -2.74 -0.88 -4.52
C VAL A 118 -1.43 -1.24 -3.82
N ALA A 119 -1.46 -1.57 -2.53
CA ALA A 119 -0.28 -2.02 -1.79
C ALA A 119 0.31 -3.30 -2.39
N ALA A 120 -0.52 -4.31 -2.68
CA ALA A 120 -0.08 -5.55 -3.33
C ALA A 120 0.58 -5.27 -4.69
N ARG A 121 -0.05 -4.44 -5.54
CA ARG A 121 0.52 -4.04 -6.83
C ARG A 121 1.86 -3.32 -6.67
N SER A 122 1.93 -2.35 -5.76
CA SER A 122 3.16 -1.62 -5.46
C SER A 122 4.28 -2.56 -5.01
N LEU A 123 3.99 -3.53 -4.15
CA LEU A 123 4.98 -4.54 -3.71
C LEU A 123 5.47 -5.40 -4.88
N GLY A 124 4.58 -5.80 -5.78
CA GLY A 124 4.94 -6.52 -7.00
C GLY A 124 5.86 -5.71 -7.92
N LEU A 125 5.59 -4.41 -8.06
CA LEU A 125 6.43 -3.50 -8.85
C LEU A 125 7.80 -3.27 -8.22
N ILE A 126 7.89 -3.23 -6.88
CA ILE A 126 9.17 -3.15 -6.19
C ILE A 126 10.00 -4.42 -6.42
N GLY A 127 9.37 -5.59 -6.44
CA GLY A 127 10.05 -6.86 -6.66
C GLY A 127 10.88 -7.35 -5.46
N ASP A 128 10.72 -6.75 -4.28
CA ASP A 128 11.46 -7.16 -3.08
C ASP A 128 10.86 -8.43 -2.49
N GLY A 129 11.69 -9.48 -2.39
CA GLY A 129 11.33 -10.79 -1.84
C GLY A 129 10.81 -10.76 -0.41
N ARG A 130 11.04 -9.69 0.36
CA ARG A 130 10.45 -9.49 1.71
C ARG A 130 8.92 -9.48 1.69
N ALA A 131 8.32 -9.06 0.58
CA ALA A 131 6.88 -9.00 0.42
C ALA A 131 6.22 -10.37 0.21
N THR A 132 7.01 -11.40 -0.14
CA THR A 132 6.52 -12.72 -0.55
C THR A 132 5.55 -13.33 0.47
N ILE A 133 5.91 -13.32 1.75
CA ILE A 133 5.08 -13.94 2.81
C ILE A 133 3.75 -13.19 2.96
N ALA A 134 3.78 -11.86 2.97
CA ALA A 134 2.59 -11.04 3.09
C ALA A 134 1.65 -11.19 1.88
N LEU A 135 2.19 -11.32 0.67
CA LEU A 135 1.40 -11.57 -0.54
C LEU A 135 0.79 -12.97 -0.56
N ILE A 136 1.48 -13.99 -0.04
CA ILE A 136 0.93 -15.35 0.10
C ILE A 136 -0.25 -15.37 1.08
N ARG A 137 -0.18 -14.59 2.16
CA ARG A 137 -1.31 -14.39 3.07
C ARG A 137 -2.49 -13.73 2.38
N ALA A 138 -2.23 -12.67 1.62
CA ALA A 138 -3.26 -11.95 0.84
C ALA A 138 -3.86 -12.76 -0.33
N LEU A 139 -3.31 -13.95 -0.63
CA LEU A 139 -3.90 -14.93 -1.53
C LEU A 139 -4.91 -15.88 -0.84
N GLY A 140 -5.10 -15.78 0.47
CA GLY A 140 -5.98 -16.67 1.24
C GLY A 140 -5.51 -18.13 1.29
N GLN A 141 -4.20 -18.37 1.14
CA GLN A 141 -3.62 -19.72 1.12
C GLN A 141 -3.38 -20.31 2.52
N GLU A 142 -3.45 -19.51 3.59
CA GLU A 142 -3.27 -19.97 4.96
C GLU A 142 -4.61 -20.48 5.56
N ALA A 143 -4.56 -21.65 6.20
CA ALA A 143 -5.71 -22.45 6.62
C ALA A 143 -6.59 -21.84 7.74
N GLY A 144 -6.33 -20.60 8.16
CA GLY A 144 -7.14 -19.86 9.14
C GLY A 144 -7.80 -18.59 8.60
N HIS A 145 -7.57 -18.23 7.33
CA HIS A 145 -8.04 -16.98 6.73
C HIS A 145 -9.24 -17.18 5.77
N ALA A 146 -9.74 -18.41 5.65
CA ALA A 146 -10.80 -18.82 4.73
C ALA A 146 -12.19 -18.20 4.98
N GLY A 147 -12.30 -17.21 5.86
CA GLY A 147 -13.58 -16.59 6.26
C GLY A 147 -13.56 -15.07 6.35
N ARG A 148 -12.50 -14.38 5.92
CA ARG A 148 -12.57 -12.92 5.74
C ARG A 148 -12.66 -12.61 4.26
N ASP A 149 -13.62 -11.77 3.90
CA ASP A 149 -13.92 -11.23 2.56
C ASP A 149 -12.68 -10.67 1.86
N GLU A 150 -11.79 -11.54 1.43
CA GLU A 150 -10.64 -11.15 0.63
C GLU A 150 -11.14 -10.93 -0.79
N SER A 151 -11.47 -9.66 -1.05
CA SER A 151 -11.90 -9.14 -2.33
C SER A 151 -11.10 -9.81 -3.46
N PRO A 152 -11.77 -10.41 -4.47
CA PRO A 152 -11.11 -11.05 -5.62
C PRO A 152 -10.02 -10.18 -6.27
N GLN A 153 -10.21 -8.86 -6.23
CA GLN A 153 -9.26 -7.86 -6.72
C GLN A 153 -7.94 -7.87 -5.94
N VAL A 154 -7.99 -8.00 -4.61
CA VAL A 154 -6.79 -8.09 -3.76
C VAL A 154 -6.04 -9.39 -4.01
N ARG A 155 -6.76 -10.52 -4.12
CA ARG A 155 -6.16 -11.83 -4.45
C ARG A 155 -5.51 -11.82 -5.82
N GLY A 156 -6.18 -11.27 -6.84
CA GLY A 156 -5.62 -11.13 -8.18
C GLY A 156 -4.36 -10.26 -8.20
N ALA A 157 -4.38 -9.12 -7.49
CA ALA A 157 -3.20 -8.27 -7.35
C ALA A 157 -2.05 -8.97 -6.62
N ALA A 158 -2.33 -9.73 -5.56
CA ALA A 158 -1.33 -10.49 -4.84
C ALA A 158 -0.72 -11.61 -5.69
N ALA A 159 -1.54 -12.30 -6.49
CA ALA A 159 -1.08 -13.33 -7.42
C ALA A 159 -0.14 -12.73 -8.48
N GLN A 160 -0.55 -11.61 -9.07
CA GLN A 160 0.26 -10.89 -10.05
C GLN A 160 1.59 -10.43 -9.43
N ALA A 161 1.55 -9.85 -8.23
CA ALA A 161 2.74 -9.38 -7.53
C ALA A 161 3.71 -10.53 -7.20
N LEU A 162 3.20 -11.69 -6.78
CA LEU A 162 4.01 -12.90 -6.58
C LEU A 162 4.63 -13.40 -7.89
N GLY A 163 3.92 -13.29 -9.00
CA GLY A 163 4.47 -13.58 -10.33
C GLY A 163 5.61 -12.63 -10.71
N LEU A 164 5.50 -11.35 -10.35
CA LEU A 164 6.54 -10.33 -10.61
C LEU A 164 7.78 -10.51 -9.72
N ILE A 165 7.59 -10.77 -8.43
CA ILE A 165 8.71 -11.03 -7.48
C ILE A 165 9.41 -12.34 -7.85
N GLY A 166 8.65 -13.37 -8.24
CA GLY A 166 9.16 -14.67 -8.60
C GLY A 166 9.72 -15.46 -7.40
N GLY A 167 10.52 -16.48 -7.71
CA GLY A 167 11.14 -17.36 -6.73
C GLY A 167 10.31 -18.62 -6.40
N ALA A 168 10.98 -19.62 -5.83
CA ALA A 168 10.40 -20.94 -5.59
C ALA A 168 9.18 -20.90 -4.66
N GLN A 169 9.19 -20.01 -3.67
CA GLN A 169 8.09 -19.88 -2.71
C GLN A 169 6.84 -19.26 -3.35
N ALA A 170 7.00 -18.22 -4.18
CA ALA A 170 5.92 -17.59 -4.92
C ALA A 170 5.30 -18.57 -5.93
N ALA A 171 6.13 -19.28 -6.69
CA ALA A 171 5.68 -20.29 -7.65
C ALA A 171 4.85 -21.39 -6.96
N ARG A 172 5.33 -21.93 -5.83
CA ARG A 172 4.60 -22.93 -5.04
C ARG A 172 3.25 -22.40 -4.54
N ALA A 173 3.19 -21.14 -4.12
CA ALA A 173 1.95 -20.53 -3.66
C ALA A 173 0.93 -20.35 -4.80
N LEU A 174 1.37 -19.91 -5.98
CA LEU A 174 0.53 -19.77 -7.17
C LEU A 174 -0.02 -21.13 -7.65
N ILE A 175 0.82 -22.17 -7.67
CA ILE A 175 0.39 -23.54 -8.04
C ILE A 175 -0.70 -24.05 -7.10
N ARG A 176 -0.55 -23.83 -5.79
CA ARG A 176 -1.59 -24.19 -4.80
C ARG A 176 -2.88 -23.40 -5.02
N ALA A 177 -2.76 -22.10 -5.30
CA ALA A 177 -3.92 -21.25 -5.57
C ALA A 177 -4.69 -21.71 -6.83
N SER A 178 -3.99 -22.05 -7.91
CA SER A 178 -4.61 -22.60 -9.13
C SER A 178 -5.23 -23.98 -8.91
N GLY A 179 -4.62 -24.82 -8.07
CA GLY A 179 -5.16 -26.14 -7.72
C GLY A 179 -6.49 -26.07 -6.95
N ARG A 180 -6.66 -25.08 -6.06
CA ARG A 180 -7.91 -24.86 -5.33
C ARG A 180 -9.07 -24.40 -6.22
N CYS A 181 -8.77 -23.68 -7.31
CA CYS A 181 -9.79 -23.30 -8.29
C CYS A 181 -10.42 -24.54 -8.98
N GLY A 182 -9.64 -25.61 -9.18
CA GLY A 182 -10.15 -26.88 -9.72
C GLY A 182 -10.96 -27.73 -8.74
N GLN A 183 -10.83 -27.52 -7.42
CA GLN A 183 -11.66 -28.19 -6.41
C GLN A 183 -12.93 -27.40 -6.08
N ALA A 184 -12.85 -26.07 -5.99
CA ALA A 184 -14.02 -25.23 -5.75
C ALA A 184 -15.13 -25.42 -6.82
N VAL A 185 -14.74 -25.62 -8.10
CA VAL A 185 -15.70 -25.90 -9.18
C VAL A 185 -16.35 -27.29 -9.05
N ARG A 186 -15.68 -28.26 -8.41
CA ARG A 186 -16.21 -29.63 -8.21
C ARG A 186 -17.14 -29.75 -7.00
N ASP A 187 -16.94 -28.90 -5.98
CA ASP A 187 -17.79 -28.90 -4.78
C ASP A 187 -19.08 -28.07 -4.97
N GLU A 188 -19.19 -27.31 -6.07
CA GLU A 188 -20.37 -26.51 -6.46
C GLU A 188 -21.23 -27.17 -7.57
N SER A 189 -20.93 -28.42 -7.96
CA SER A 189 -21.68 -29.21 -8.98
C SER A 189 -22.42 -30.39 -8.35
#